data_AF-A0A363NMS4-F1
#
_entry.id   AF-A0A363NMS4-F1
#
_cell.length_a   1.000
_cell.length_b   1.000
_cell.length_c   1.000
_cell.angle_alpha   90.00
_cell.angle_beta   90.00
_cell.angle_gamma   90.00
#
_symmetry.space_group_name_H-M   'P 1'
#
loop_
_entity.id
_entity.type
_entity.pdbx_description
1 polymer ?
#
loop_
_entity_poly.entity_id
_entity_poly.type
_entity_poly.pdbx_seq_one_letter_code
_entity_poly.pdbx_strand_id
1 'polypeptide(L)'
;MSNVGNNIKKLRKVKGLSQQAFGDVFNLTRGNISSYEEMRAEPKIEIVLKIANYFGIPVQHLIEKNLSVNEILNFNDYFQPDTPAVGGKRLAQVPLLEREALLDACTYVSKLNELPVIEFPLQSRNRFIAVEYMDALPVPVDFAVSAQSILFFEEIDIESLHTLNNAFGLCFSAEEFFIGKYTLAEQEISLVLNAWKKVDFELAEKGNFWKLYGKFERI
;
A
#
# COMPACT_ATOMS: atom_id res chain seq x y z
N MET A 1 -39.57 2.65 20.24
CA MET A 1 -38.57 1.81 20.94
C MET A 1 -37.35 1.70 20.04
N SER A 2 -36.15 1.75 20.61
CA SER A 2 -34.91 1.65 19.84
C SER A 2 -34.70 0.24 19.27
N ASN A 3 -33.92 0.10 18.18
CA ASN A 3 -33.59 -1.20 17.59
C ASN A 3 -32.48 -1.95 18.36
N VAL A 4 -31.98 -1.37 19.47
CA VAL A 4 -30.79 -1.84 20.19
C VAL A 4 -30.93 -3.29 20.68
N GLY A 5 -32.07 -3.65 21.28
CA GLY A 5 -32.30 -5.01 21.78
C GLY A 5 -32.24 -6.08 20.68
N ASN A 6 -32.86 -5.80 19.53
CA ASN A 6 -32.82 -6.68 18.36
C ASN A 6 -31.40 -6.83 17.81
N ASN A 7 -30.68 -5.72 17.73
CA ASN A 7 -29.32 -5.69 17.22
C ASN A 7 -28.35 -6.42 18.16
N ILE A 8 -28.46 -6.26 19.49
CA ILE A 8 -27.69 -7.04 20.48
C ILE A 8 -27.88 -8.54 20.24
N LYS A 9 -29.14 -8.99 20.11
CA LYS A 9 -29.46 -10.39 19.83
C LYS A 9 -28.80 -10.89 18.55
N LYS A 10 -28.82 -10.07 17.50
CA LYS A 10 -28.26 -10.42 16.19
C LYS A 10 -26.73 -10.48 16.25
N LEU A 11 -26.07 -9.47 16.82
CA LEU A 11 -24.62 -9.43 17.01
C LEU A 11 -24.12 -10.66 17.77
N ARG A 12 -24.79 -10.97 18.88
CA ARG A 12 -24.48 -12.14 19.70
C ARG A 12 -24.59 -13.44 18.89
N LYS A 13 -25.69 -13.63 18.14
CA LYS A 13 -25.92 -14.84 17.35
C LYS A 13 -24.93 -15.00 16.21
N VAL A 14 -24.61 -13.94 15.47
CA VAL A 14 -23.64 -13.99 14.37
C VAL A 14 -22.24 -14.34 14.88
N LYS A 15 -21.90 -13.92 16.10
CA LYS A 15 -20.62 -14.26 16.75
C LYS A 15 -20.65 -15.59 17.52
N GLY A 16 -21.75 -16.35 17.47
CA GLY A 16 -21.87 -17.64 18.13
C GLY A 16 -21.85 -17.59 19.67
N LEU A 17 -22.16 -16.43 20.27
CA LEU A 17 -22.05 -16.24 21.72
C LEU A 17 -23.35 -16.63 22.46
N SER A 18 -23.22 -17.21 23.64
CA SER A 18 -24.34 -17.38 24.57
C SER A 18 -24.69 -16.04 25.24
N GLN A 19 -25.89 -15.90 25.81
CA GLN A 19 -26.27 -14.66 26.52
C GLN A 19 -25.35 -14.37 27.72
N GLN A 20 -24.87 -15.43 28.39
CA GLN A 20 -23.89 -15.30 29.47
C GLN A 20 -22.56 -14.80 28.92
N ALA A 21 -22.02 -15.46 27.89
CA ALA A 21 -20.73 -15.10 27.29
C ALA A 21 -20.73 -13.66 26.74
N PHE A 22 -21.84 -13.22 26.13
CA PHE A 22 -21.98 -11.83 25.70
C PHE A 22 -22.06 -10.86 26.88
N GLY A 23 -22.77 -11.22 27.95
CA GLY A 23 -22.82 -10.42 29.17
C GLY A 23 -21.44 -10.23 29.81
N ASP A 24 -20.66 -11.31 29.88
CA ASP A 24 -19.32 -11.31 30.47
C ASP A 24 -18.38 -10.31 29.76
N VAL A 25 -18.46 -10.17 28.42
CA VAL A 25 -17.68 -9.20 27.64
C VAL A 25 -17.90 -7.75 28.10
N PHE A 26 -19.12 -7.43 28.56
CA PHE A 26 -19.52 -6.06 28.92
C PHE A 26 -19.75 -5.86 30.42
N ASN A 27 -19.36 -6.83 31.26
CA ASN A 27 -19.63 -6.85 32.70
C ASN A 27 -21.13 -6.73 33.03
N LEU A 28 -21.94 -7.51 32.31
CA LEU A 28 -23.40 -7.60 32.45
C LEU A 28 -23.81 -9.03 32.80
N THR A 29 -24.90 -9.17 33.55
CA THR A 29 -25.46 -10.50 33.82
C THR A 29 -26.21 -11.05 32.60
N ARG A 30 -26.34 -12.38 32.51
CA ARG A 30 -27.25 -13.01 31.53
C ARG A 30 -28.67 -12.44 31.58
N GLY A 31 -29.15 -12.10 32.78
CA GLY A 31 -30.46 -11.47 32.99
C GLY A 31 -30.57 -10.12 32.29
N ASN A 32 -29.53 -9.28 32.35
CA ASN A 32 -29.50 -8.00 31.64
C ASN A 32 -29.59 -8.21 30.13
N ILE A 33 -28.81 -9.15 29.57
CA ILE A 33 -28.83 -9.44 28.13
C ILE A 33 -30.19 -9.97 27.68
N SER A 34 -30.79 -10.92 28.42
CA SER A 34 -32.16 -11.41 28.13
C SER A 34 -33.18 -10.27 28.16
N SER A 35 -33.15 -9.40 29.17
CA SER A 35 -34.04 -8.25 29.26
C SER A 35 -33.88 -7.27 28.10
N TYR A 36 -32.66 -7.05 27.62
CA TYR A 36 -32.40 -6.20 26.45
C TYR A 36 -32.91 -6.83 25.15
N GLU A 37 -32.63 -8.12 24.93
CA GLU A 37 -33.03 -8.85 23.72
C GLU A 37 -34.55 -9.05 23.60
N GLU A 38 -35.26 -9.05 24.73
CA GLU A 38 -36.71 -9.17 24.82
C GLU A 38 -37.41 -7.81 24.91
N MET A 39 -36.67 -6.70 24.80
CA MET A 39 -37.18 -5.33 24.88
C MET A 39 -37.90 -5.01 26.21
N ARG A 40 -37.58 -5.76 27.28
CA ARG A 40 -38.11 -5.50 28.63
C ARG A 40 -37.36 -4.37 29.34
N ALA A 41 -36.14 -4.08 28.90
CA ALA A 41 -35.34 -2.95 29.34
C ALA A 41 -34.49 -2.42 28.19
N GLU A 42 -34.13 -1.14 28.23
CA GLU A 42 -33.10 -0.58 27.34
C GLU A 42 -31.75 -0.51 28.07
N PRO A 43 -30.63 -0.84 27.40
CA PRO A 43 -29.29 -0.65 27.95
C PRO A 43 -28.98 0.84 28.12
N LYS A 44 -28.18 1.16 29.15
CA LYS A 44 -27.65 2.53 29.32
C LYS A 44 -26.79 2.91 28.12
N ILE A 45 -26.76 4.19 27.76
CA ILE A 45 -25.96 4.70 26.64
C ILE A 45 -24.50 4.26 26.70
N GLU A 46 -23.90 4.20 27.90
CA GLU A 46 -22.53 3.70 28.10
C GLU A 46 -22.36 2.25 27.62
N ILE A 47 -23.34 1.38 27.89
CA ILE A 47 -23.34 0.00 27.42
C ILE A 47 -23.52 -0.06 25.90
N VAL A 48 -24.41 0.77 25.34
CA VAL A 48 -24.61 0.86 23.89
C VAL A 48 -23.33 1.28 23.18
N LEU A 49 -22.61 2.27 23.72
CA LEU A 49 -21.31 2.71 23.21
C LEU A 49 -20.25 1.62 23.31
N LYS A 50 -20.16 0.90 24.44
CA LYS A 50 -19.23 -0.23 24.60
C LYS A 50 -19.48 -1.33 23.57
N ILE A 51 -20.75 -1.68 23.35
CA ILE A 51 -21.15 -2.69 22.35
C ILE A 51 -20.80 -2.20 20.94
N ALA A 52 -21.16 -0.96 20.59
CA ALA A 52 -20.85 -0.36 19.29
C ALA A 52 -19.34 -0.37 19.00
N ASN A 53 -18.52 0.05 19.96
CA ASN A 53 -17.06 0.07 19.84
C ASN A 53 -16.46 -1.33 19.73
N TYR A 54 -16.92 -2.29 20.55
CA TYR A 54 -16.40 -3.66 20.53
C TYR A 54 -16.66 -4.35 19.18
N PHE A 55 -17.82 -4.09 18.57
CA PHE A 55 -18.19 -4.69 17.29
C PHE A 55 -17.79 -3.84 16.08
N GLY A 56 -17.21 -2.66 16.26
CA GLY A 56 -16.86 -1.80 15.13
C GLY A 56 -18.09 -1.36 14.34
N ILE A 57 -19.15 -0.92 15.03
CA ILE A 57 -20.40 -0.41 14.40
C ILE A 57 -20.66 1.04 14.83
N PRO A 58 -21.13 1.93 13.93
CA PRO A 58 -21.57 3.26 14.32
C PRO A 58 -22.72 3.16 15.32
N VAL A 59 -22.62 3.87 16.45
CA VAL A 59 -23.64 3.83 17.51
C VAL A 59 -25.04 4.17 16.97
N GLN A 60 -25.12 5.09 16.01
CA GLN A 60 -26.36 5.44 15.32
C GLN A 60 -27.02 4.23 14.64
N HIS A 61 -26.23 3.39 13.94
CA HIS A 61 -26.75 2.19 13.29
C HIS A 61 -27.27 1.17 14.31
N LEU A 62 -26.58 1.04 15.45
CA LEU A 62 -27.01 0.17 16.54
C LEU A 62 -28.36 0.60 17.14
N ILE A 63 -28.67 1.90 17.12
CA ILE A 63 -29.89 2.47 17.70
C ILE A 63 -31.05 2.53 16.69
N GLU A 64 -30.78 3.02 15.48
CA GLU A 64 -31.81 3.45 14.53
C GLU A 64 -32.13 2.41 13.46
N LYS A 65 -31.19 1.51 13.13
CA LYS A 65 -31.33 0.55 12.03
C LYS A 65 -31.53 -0.87 12.54
N ASN A 66 -32.17 -1.72 11.73
CA ASN A 66 -32.13 -3.17 11.93
C ASN A 66 -30.93 -3.72 11.16
N LEU A 67 -29.85 -4.06 11.86
CA LEU A 67 -28.62 -4.55 11.24
C LEU A 67 -28.89 -5.87 10.49
N SER A 68 -28.34 -6.04 9.29
CA SER A 68 -28.34 -7.31 8.55
C SER A 68 -27.15 -8.18 8.91
N VAL A 69 -27.17 -9.47 8.54
CA VAL A 69 -26.03 -10.36 8.77
C VAL A 69 -24.81 -9.92 7.97
N ASN A 70 -24.99 -9.46 6.72
CA ASN A 70 -23.90 -8.98 5.88
C ASN A 70 -23.20 -7.74 6.48
N GLU A 71 -23.99 -6.78 6.98
CA GLU A 71 -23.47 -5.61 7.69
C GLU A 71 -22.67 -5.99 8.95
N ILE A 72 -23.10 -7.05 9.65
CA ILE A 72 -22.40 -7.57 10.84
C ILE A 72 -21.14 -8.37 10.46
N LEU A 73 -21.00 -8.89 9.25
CA LEU A 73 -19.80 -9.63 8.85
C LEU A 73 -18.72 -8.71 8.26
N ASN A 74 -19.12 -7.57 7.68
CA ASN A 74 -18.24 -6.63 6.99
C ASN A 74 -17.79 -5.44 7.86
N PHE A 75 -17.52 -5.65 9.16
CA PHE A 75 -17.27 -4.58 10.13
C PHE A 75 -16.13 -3.60 9.82
N ASN A 76 -15.21 -3.97 8.93
CA ASN A 76 -14.04 -3.16 8.59
C ASN A 76 -14.39 -1.87 7.81
N ASP A 77 -15.61 -1.75 7.27
CA ASP A 77 -15.99 -0.61 6.42
C ASP A 77 -16.61 0.59 7.18
N TYR A 78 -16.98 0.42 8.45
CA TYR A 78 -17.70 1.48 9.19
C TYR A 78 -16.80 2.56 9.80
N PHE A 79 -15.54 2.21 10.06
CA PHE A 79 -14.52 3.11 10.55
C PHE A 79 -13.50 3.33 9.45
N GLN A 80 -13.94 3.88 8.32
CA GLN A 80 -13.02 4.69 7.53
C GLN A 80 -12.56 5.82 8.47
N PRO A 81 -11.26 6.02 8.70
CA PRO A 81 -10.83 7.15 9.49
C PRO A 81 -11.22 8.43 8.74
N ASP A 82 -12.37 8.99 9.10
CA ASP A 82 -12.78 10.36 8.77
C ASP A 82 -11.91 11.35 9.56
N THR A 83 -10.60 11.23 9.41
CA THR A 83 -9.73 12.38 9.56
C THR A 83 -9.56 12.90 8.12
N PRO A 84 -10.20 14.01 7.72
CA PRO A 84 -9.67 14.74 6.59
C PRO A 84 -8.24 15.10 7.00
N ALA A 85 -7.26 14.38 6.45
CA ALA A 85 -5.86 14.65 6.69
C ALA A 85 -5.66 16.14 6.43
N VAL A 86 -5.45 16.90 7.49
CA VAL A 86 -5.15 18.32 7.44
C VAL A 86 -3.92 18.45 6.54
N GLY A 87 -4.15 18.87 5.29
CA GLY A 87 -3.13 18.87 4.25
C GLY A 87 -2.57 17.48 3.95
N GLY A 88 -3.38 16.59 3.35
CA GLY A 88 -2.87 15.34 2.79
C GLY A 88 -1.72 15.63 1.84
N LYS A 89 -0.48 15.45 2.31
CA LYS A 89 0.67 15.36 1.42
C LYS A 89 0.33 14.25 0.46
N ARG A 90 0.10 14.58 -0.81
CA ARG A 90 -0.06 13.58 -1.86
C ARG A 90 1.26 12.83 -1.93
N LEU A 91 1.31 11.66 -1.29
CA LEU A 91 2.44 10.76 -1.42
C LEU A 91 2.48 10.30 -2.88
N ALA A 92 3.69 10.21 -3.43
CA ALA A 92 3.87 9.65 -4.75
C ALA A 92 3.56 8.16 -4.68
N GLN A 93 2.75 7.69 -5.62
CA GLN A 93 2.46 6.28 -5.83
C GLN A 93 3.53 5.71 -6.76
N VAL A 94 4.45 4.92 -6.20
CA VAL A 94 5.59 4.35 -6.91
C VAL A 94 5.35 2.85 -7.15
N PRO A 95 5.15 2.38 -8.39
CA PRO A 95 5.06 0.96 -8.72
C PRO A 95 6.32 0.22 -8.28
N LEU A 96 6.15 -0.97 -7.69
CA LEU A 96 7.21 -1.82 -7.19
C LEU A 96 7.36 -3.08 -8.04
N LEU A 97 8.54 -3.29 -8.60
CA LEU A 97 8.98 -4.56 -9.14
C LEU A 97 9.53 -5.42 -8.00
N GLU A 98 8.71 -6.35 -7.53
CA GLU A 98 9.08 -7.37 -6.55
C GLU A 98 9.97 -8.46 -7.18
N ARG A 99 10.64 -9.26 -6.35
CA ARG A 99 11.56 -10.32 -6.81
C ARG A 99 10.96 -11.26 -7.86
N GLU A 100 9.71 -11.65 -7.70
CA GLU A 100 9.04 -12.58 -8.62
C GLU A 100 8.85 -11.95 -10.01
N ALA A 101 8.44 -10.68 -10.06
CA ALA A 101 8.26 -9.93 -11.30
C ALA A 101 9.60 -9.69 -12.03
N LEU A 102 10.71 -9.62 -11.29
CA LEU A 102 12.05 -9.40 -11.87
C LEU A 102 12.56 -10.58 -12.70
N LEU A 103 12.02 -11.79 -12.52
CA LEU A 103 12.37 -12.96 -13.34
C LEU A 103 11.94 -12.79 -14.81
N ASP A 104 10.93 -11.95 -15.05
CA ASP A 104 10.40 -11.63 -16.37
C ASP A 104 10.10 -10.14 -16.49
N ALA A 105 11.04 -9.30 -16.01
CA ALA A 105 10.81 -7.87 -15.84
C ALA A 105 10.28 -7.19 -17.11
N CYS A 106 10.83 -7.52 -18.28
CA CYS A 106 10.49 -6.92 -19.56
C CYS A 106 9.00 -7.01 -19.92
N THR A 107 8.26 -8.04 -19.44
CA THR A 107 6.82 -8.16 -19.71
C THR A 107 5.97 -7.21 -18.87
N TYR A 108 6.52 -6.65 -17.79
CA TYR A 108 5.84 -5.72 -16.89
C TYR A 108 5.94 -4.26 -17.31
N VAL A 109 6.74 -3.91 -18.33
CA VAL A 109 6.84 -2.53 -18.86
C VAL A 109 5.48 -1.97 -19.25
N SER A 110 4.65 -2.79 -19.91
CA SER A 110 3.30 -2.40 -20.34
C SER A 110 2.26 -2.55 -19.23
N LYS A 111 2.62 -3.16 -18.09
CA LYS A 111 1.73 -3.50 -16.97
C LYS A 111 2.12 -2.80 -15.66
N LEU A 112 2.85 -1.69 -15.73
CA LEU A 112 3.28 -0.93 -14.55
C LEU A 112 2.11 -0.54 -13.62
N ASN A 113 0.92 -0.32 -14.17
CA ASN A 113 -0.27 0.02 -13.39
C ASN A 113 -0.89 -1.16 -12.63
N GLU A 114 -0.46 -2.39 -12.92
CA GLU A 114 -0.92 -3.62 -12.26
C GLU A 114 0.00 -4.03 -11.09
N LEU A 115 1.17 -3.39 -10.98
CA LEU A 115 2.14 -3.67 -9.93
C LEU A 115 1.67 -3.15 -8.56
N PRO A 116 2.14 -3.78 -7.46
CA PRO A 116 1.99 -3.20 -6.13
C PRO A 116 2.65 -1.81 -6.07
N VAL A 117 2.19 -0.98 -5.14
CA VAL A 117 2.60 0.43 -5.05
C VAL A 117 3.18 0.74 -3.67
N ILE A 118 4.30 1.47 -3.64
CA ILE A 118 4.84 2.12 -2.45
C ILE A 118 4.38 3.58 -2.45
N GLU A 119 3.75 4.00 -1.36
CA GLU A 119 3.46 5.42 -1.13
C GLU A 119 4.67 6.09 -0.46
N PHE A 120 5.29 7.04 -1.16
CA PHE A 120 6.53 7.68 -0.70
C PHE A 120 6.43 9.21 -0.77
N PRO A 121 6.97 9.97 0.22
CA PRO A 121 6.87 11.43 0.24
C PRO A 121 7.86 12.09 -0.73
N LEU A 122 7.76 11.81 -2.02
CA LEU A 122 8.61 12.38 -3.07
C LEU A 122 8.18 13.80 -3.44
N GLN A 123 9.17 14.64 -3.73
CA GLN A 123 8.98 16.00 -4.24
C GLN A 123 9.47 16.10 -5.69
N SER A 124 8.90 15.29 -6.58
CA SER A 124 9.18 15.38 -8.02
C SER A 124 7.90 15.17 -8.83
N ARG A 125 7.89 15.73 -10.04
CA ARG A 125 6.81 15.55 -11.03
C ARG A 125 7.07 14.37 -11.97
N ASN A 126 8.28 13.82 -11.95
CA ASN A 126 8.67 12.71 -12.80
C ASN A 126 8.06 11.41 -12.30
N ARG A 127 7.94 10.42 -13.19
CA ARG A 127 7.52 9.08 -12.79
C ARG A 127 8.64 8.42 -11.98
N PHE A 128 8.24 7.52 -11.10
CA PHE A 128 9.17 6.69 -10.33
C PHE A 128 8.83 5.22 -10.52
N ILE A 129 9.85 4.39 -10.38
CA ILE A 129 9.70 2.94 -10.22
C ILE A 129 10.59 2.47 -9.07
N ALA A 130 10.07 1.57 -8.25
CA ALA A 130 10.80 0.90 -7.21
C ALA A 130 11.18 -0.50 -7.66
N VAL A 131 12.39 -0.95 -7.30
CA VAL A 131 12.91 -2.27 -7.62
C VAL A 131 13.40 -2.92 -6.33
N GLU A 132 12.87 -4.08 -6.00
CA GLU A 132 13.41 -4.89 -4.91
C GLU A 132 14.73 -5.55 -5.37
N TYR A 133 15.84 -5.08 -4.82
CA TYR A 133 17.16 -5.51 -5.28
C TYR A 133 17.43 -6.99 -4.95
N MET A 134 18.04 -7.70 -5.89
CA MET A 134 18.57 -9.06 -5.70
C MET A 134 19.92 -9.20 -6.38
N ASP A 135 20.79 -10.06 -5.84
CA ASP A 135 22.15 -10.24 -6.34
C ASP A 135 22.23 -10.80 -7.77
N ALA A 136 21.15 -11.40 -8.26
CA ALA A 136 21.06 -11.90 -9.63
C ALA A 136 20.78 -10.81 -10.67
N LEU A 137 20.49 -9.58 -10.26
CA LEU A 137 20.24 -8.48 -11.21
C LEU A 137 21.51 -8.14 -12.00
N PRO A 138 21.40 -7.90 -13.32
CA PRO A 138 22.52 -7.42 -14.10
C PRO A 138 22.88 -6.00 -13.65
N VAL A 139 23.99 -5.86 -12.94
CA VAL A 139 24.49 -4.58 -12.40
C VAL A 139 26.00 -4.38 -12.69
N PRO A 140 26.51 -3.14 -12.67
CA PRO A 140 27.94 -2.87 -12.79
C PRO A 140 28.73 -3.44 -11.60
N VAL A 141 30.01 -3.75 -11.81
CA VAL A 141 30.89 -4.33 -10.77
C VAL A 141 31.05 -3.40 -9.56
N ASP A 142 30.97 -2.09 -9.76
CA ASP A 142 31.07 -1.08 -8.70
C ASP A 142 29.71 -0.76 -8.04
N PHE A 143 28.64 -1.48 -8.37
CA PHE A 143 27.32 -1.29 -7.78
C PHE A 143 27.17 -2.05 -6.45
N ALA A 144 27.50 -1.39 -5.36
CA ALA A 144 27.43 -1.97 -4.01
C ALA A 144 26.10 -1.65 -3.32
N VAL A 145 25.15 -2.60 -3.35
CA VAL A 145 23.84 -2.53 -2.68
C VAL A 145 23.52 -3.86 -2.01
N SER A 146 22.88 -3.84 -0.85
CA SER A 146 22.45 -5.07 -0.15
C SER A 146 21.22 -5.70 -0.81
N ALA A 147 21.17 -7.03 -0.91
CA ALA A 147 20.02 -7.81 -1.41
C ALA A 147 18.69 -7.56 -0.67
N GLN A 148 18.67 -6.83 0.46
CA GLN A 148 17.44 -6.46 1.18
C GLN A 148 16.97 -5.03 0.88
N SER A 149 17.57 -4.38 -0.13
CA SER A 149 17.30 -2.98 -0.44
C SER A 149 16.14 -2.82 -1.41
N ILE A 150 15.41 -1.72 -1.28
CA ILE A 150 14.49 -1.24 -2.31
C ILE A 150 15.14 -0.02 -2.97
N LEU A 151 15.34 -0.10 -4.28
CA LEU A 151 15.91 0.98 -5.08
C LEU A 151 14.79 1.79 -5.70
N PHE A 152 14.89 3.11 -5.64
CA PHE A 152 13.95 4.03 -6.27
C PHE A 152 14.63 4.69 -7.46
N PHE A 153 14.03 4.54 -8.63
CA PHE A 153 14.50 5.16 -9.86
C PHE A 153 13.51 6.22 -10.34
N GLU A 154 14.02 7.37 -10.77
CA GLU A 154 13.27 8.48 -11.32
C GLU A 154 13.43 8.49 -12.85
N GLU A 155 12.33 8.65 -13.59
CA GLU A 155 12.37 8.78 -15.04
C GLU A 155 13.21 9.98 -15.44
N ILE A 156 14.08 9.81 -16.43
CA ILE A 156 14.96 10.89 -16.87
C ILE A 156 14.14 11.98 -17.56
N ASP A 157 14.40 13.22 -17.13
CA ASP A 157 13.94 14.40 -17.82
C ASP A 157 15.06 15.06 -18.62
N ILE A 158 14.69 15.71 -19.73
CA ILE A 158 15.62 16.36 -20.68
C ILE A 158 16.44 17.43 -19.96
N GLU A 159 15.84 18.16 -19.02
CA GLU A 159 16.51 19.19 -18.24
C GLU A 159 17.60 18.60 -17.32
N SER A 160 17.48 17.32 -16.95
CA SER A 160 18.37 16.64 -16.00
C SER A 160 19.54 15.88 -16.65
N LEU A 161 19.62 15.83 -17.99
CA LEU A 161 20.61 15.03 -18.72
C LEU A 161 22.06 15.34 -18.33
N HIS A 162 22.35 16.61 -18.03
CA HIS A 162 23.67 17.06 -17.57
C HIS A 162 24.10 16.47 -16.22
N THR A 163 23.16 15.91 -15.44
CA THR A 163 23.41 15.33 -14.11
C THR A 163 23.67 13.82 -14.14
N LEU A 164 23.66 13.21 -15.33
CA LEU A 164 23.72 11.76 -15.47
C LEU A 164 25.14 11.20 -15.38
N ASN A 165 26.18 11.97 -15.67
CA ASN A 165 27.55 11.43 -15.73
C ASN A 165 27.94 10.74 -14.41
N ASN A 166 28.38 9.47 -14.49
CA ASN A 166 28.68 8.58 -13.37
C ASN A 166 27.51 8.22 -12.43
N ALA A 167 26.28 8.64 -12.73
CA ALA A 167 25.11 8.23 -11.98
C ALA A 167 24.71 6.79 -12.34
N PHE A 168 24.20 6.03 -11.38
CA PHE A 168 23.57 4.75 -11.66
C PHE A 168 22.16 4.96 -12.22
N GLY A 169 21.73 4.06 -13.08
CA GLY A 169 20.43 4.11 -13.73
C GLY A 169 19.89 2.73 -14.06
N LEU A 170 18.63 2.69 -14.47
CA LEU A 170 17.93 1.50 -14.91
C LEU A 170 17.54 1.69 -16.38
N CYS A 171 17.88 0.71 -17.21
CA CYS A 171 17.23 0.51 -18.49
C CYS A 171 16.06 -0.43 -18.24
N PHE A 172 14.85 -0.01 -18.61
CA PHE A 172 13.66 -0.84 -18.52
C PHE A 172 12.81 -0.70 -19.78
N SER A 173 12.94 -1.65 -20.70
CA SER A 173 12.21 -1.74 -21.96
C SER A 173 11.67 -3.16 -22.17
N ALA A 174 10.92 -3.35 -23.26
CA ALA A 174 10.38 -4.68 -23.61
C ALA A 174 11.48 -5.70 -23.97
N GLU A 175 12.71 -5.24 -24.23
CA GLU A 175 13.84 -6.08 -24.63
C GLU A 175 14.95 -6.11 -23.58
N GLU A 176 15.08 -5.04 -22.79
CA GLU A 176 16.21 -4.84 -21.89
C GLU A 176 15.78 -4.49 -20.46
N PHE A 177 16.39 -5.18 -19.49
CA PHE A 177 16.29 -4.85 -18.08
C PHE A 177 17.66 -5.01 -17.41
N PHE A 178 18.28 -3.89 -17.03
CA PHE A 178 19.54 -3.91 -16.27
C PHE A 178 19.79 -2.58 -15.57
N ILE A 179 20.55 -2.63 -14.49
CA ILE A 179 21.11 -1.44 -13.85
C ILE A 179 22.46 -1.16 -14.49
N GLY A 180 22.72 0.09 -14.86
CA GLY A 180 23.98 0.51 -15.45
C GLY A 180 24.51 1.78 -14.80
N LYS A 181 25.65 2.25 -15.29
CA LYS A 181 26.23 3.55 -14.96
C LYS A 181 26.23 4.42 -16.21
N TYR A 182 25.68 5.63 -16.09
CA TYR A 182 25.61 6.57 -17.19
C TYR A 182 26.99 7.16 -17.50
N THR A 183 27.31 7.21 -18.79
CA THR A 183 28.52 7.84 -19.33
C THR A 183 28.11 8.94 -20.31
N LEU A 184 28.70 10.12 -20.16
CA LEU A 184 28.53 11.24 -21.09
C LEU A 184 29.81 11.40 -21.90
N ALA A 185 29.74 11.23 -23.22
CA ALA A 185 30.85 11.42 -24.13
C ALA A 185 30.43 12.33 -25.29
N GLU A 186 31.07 13.50 -25.41
CA GLU A 186 30.78 14.53 -26.42
C GLU A 186 29.31 14.96 -26.47
N GLN A 187 28.47 14.24 -27.22
CA GLN A 187 27.03 14.46 -27.42
C GLN A 187 26.19 13.18 -27.21
N GLU A 188 26.80 12.09 -26.78
CA GLU A 188 26.14 10.81 -26.53
C GLU A 188 26.04 10.55 -25.02
N ILE A 189 24.88 10.04 -24.63
CA ILE A 189 24.61 9.54 -23.29
C ILE A 189 24.38 8.04 -23.44
N SER A 190 25.09 7.23 -22.67
CA SER A 190 24.90 5.77 -22.69
C SER A 190 24.74 5.26 -21.27
N LEU A 191 23.89 4.25 -21.09
CA LEU A 191 23.82 3.48 -19.86
C LEU A 191 24.64 2.20 -20.02
N VAL A 192 25.74 2.10 -19.29
CA VAL A 192 26.73 1.03 -19.45
C VAL A 192 26.60 0.03 -18.30
N LEU A 193 26.38 -1.25 -18.61
CA LEU A 193 26.42 -2.33 -17.64
C LEU A 193 27.87 -2.81 -17.42
N ASN A 194 28.56 -3.11 -18.51
CA ASN A 194 29.94 -3.59 -18.53
C ASN A 194 30.57 -3.37 -19.92
N ALA A 195 31.80 -3.87 -20.13
CA ALA A 195 32.53 -3.71 -21.38
C ALA A 195 31.81 -4.27 -22.63
N TRP A 196 30.83 -5.15 -22.45
CA TRP A 196 30.13 -5.87 -23.53
C TRP A 196 28.66 -5.45 -23.68
N LYS A 197 28.09 -4.74 -22.70
CA LYS A 197 26.68 -4.37 -22.68
C LYS A 197 26.52 -2.90 -22.31
N LYS A 198 25.99 -2.14 -23.25
CA LYS A 198 25.54 -0.75 -23.10
C LYS A 198 24.30 -0.50 -23.94
N VAL A 199 23.51 0.49 -23.57
CA VAL A 199 22.43 1.04 -24.39
C VAL A 199 22.61 2.53 -24.49
N ASP A 200 22.55 3.06 -25.70
CA ASP A 200 22.64 4.49 -25.97
C ASP A 200 21.28 5.15 -25.72
N PHE A 201 21.29 6.30 -25.06
CA PHE A 201 20.08 7.04 -24.73
C PHE A 201 19.54 7.70 -25.99
N GLU A 202 18.29 7.36 -26.32
CA GLU A 202 17.56 7.98 -27.41
C GLU A 202 16.36 8.76 -26.87
N LEU A 203 16.20 10.01 -27.34
CA LEU A 203 15.11 10.88 -26.88
C LEU A 203 13.73 10.28 -27.17
N ALA A 204 13.59 9.53 -28.27
CA ALA A 204 12.35 8.83 -28.64
C ALA A 204 11.99 7.73 -27.64
N GLU A 205 12.98 7.15 -26.98
CA GLU A 205 12.84 6.04 -26.03
C GLU A 205 13.12 6.47 -24.58
N LYS A 206 13.08 7.78 -24.28
CA LYS A 206 13.45 8.31 -22.96
C LYS A 206 12.73 7.63 -21.80
N GLY A 207 11.49 7.14 -22.02
CA GLY A 207 10.67 6.47 -21.01
C GLY A 207 11.22 5.12 -20.54
N ASN A 208 12.23 4.59 -21.23
CA ASN A 208 12.95 3.37 -20.86
C ASN A 208 14.14 3.65 -19.93
N PHE A 209 14.53 4.91 -19.73
CA PHE A 209 15.73 5.29 -19.00
C PHE A 209 15.39 6.00 -17.70
N TRP A 210 15.96 5.50 -16.61
CA TRP A 210 15.69 5.99 -15.27
C TRP A 210 17.00 6.21 -14.51
N LYS A 211 17.06 7.27 -13.70
CA LYS A 211 18.18 7.58 -12.82
C LYS A 211 17.91 7.05 -11.42
N LEU A 212 18.91 6.45 -10.77
CA LEU A 212 18.79 6.06 -9.36
C LEU A 212 18.60 7.31 -8.50
N TYR A 213 17.46 7.41 -7.82
CA TYR A 213 17.07 8.53 -6.97
C TYR A 213 17.46 8.30 -5.51
N GLY A 214 17.25 7.07 -5.02
CA GLY A 214 17.52 6.72 -3.64
C GLY A 214 17.39 5.23 -3.37
N LYS A 215 17.72 4.82 -2.15
CA LYS A 215 17.56 3.45 -1.69
C LYS A 215 17.02 3.41 -0.26
N PHE A 216 16.20 2.42 0.02
CA PHE A 216 15.88 2.00 1.38
C PHE A 216 16.73 0.77 1.71
N GLU A 217 17.42 0.79 2.85
CA GLU A 217 18.20 -0.33 3.36
C GLU A 217 17.76 -0.65 4.78
N ARG A 218 17.59 -1.94 5.07
CA ARG A 218 17.35 -2.41 6.44
C ARG A 218 18.66 -2.34 7.23
N ILE A 219 18.61 -1.66 8.37
CA ILE A 219 19.70 -1.55 9.36
C ILE A 219 19.66 -2.76 10.30
#